data_AF-X0WAG4-F1
#
_entry.id   AF-X0WAG4-F1
#
_cell.length_a   1.000
_cell.length_b   1.000
_cell.length_c   1.000
_cell.angle_alpha   90.00
_cell.angle_beta   90.00
_cell.angle_gamma   90.00
#
_symmetry.space_group_name_H-M   'P 1'
#
loop_
_entity.id
_entity.type
_entity.pdbx_description
1 polymer ?
#
loop_
_entity_poly.entity_id
_entity_poly.type
_entity_poly.pdbx_seq_one_letter_code
_entity_poly.pdbx_strand_id
1 'polypeptide(L)'
;DGKPLTKLPTPRLTLENFLRALRRVKPGQTITLTIRRKGKESNYQIVTEPAPLQPFEAPRYYNKDLGLAVRDLVMLDKQGLPGRPPPSSGGIVFMVIPKLPAAGRLIAGDVVTMINNKAVQSVEAIKVVLDPISRPGALMPIDFLVLRNGNYQKVTVTPPPQRRPG
;
A
#
# COMPACT_ATOMS: atom_id res chain seq x y z
N ASP A 1 -24.13 3.19 -20.21
CA ASP A 1 -24.62 3.28 -21.60
C ASP A 1 -25.95 4.06 -21.70
N GLY A 2 -26.32 4.83 -20.67
CA GLY A 2 -27.59 5.58 -20.68
C GLY A 2 -28.84 4.74 -20.48
N LYS A 3 -28.71 3.40 -20.34
CA LYS A 3 -29.85 2.52 -20.09
C LYS A 3 -30.19 2.47 -18.60
N PRO A 4 -31.48 2.33 -18.24
CA PRO A 4 -31.88 2.07 -16.86
C PRO A 4 -31.23 0.79 -16.32
N LEU A 5 -30.99 0.75 -15.01
CA LEU A 5 -30.56 -0.47 -14.35
C LEU A 5 -31.58 -1.58 -14.56
N THR A 6 -31.11 -2.78 -14.94
CA THR A 6 -31.95 -3.97 -14.98
C THR A 6 -32.52 -4.24 -13.59
N LYS A 7 -33.84 -4.12 -13.44
CA LYS A 7 -34.54 -4.44 -12.20
C LYS A 7 -34.59 -5.96 -12.03
N LEU A 8 -33.98 -6.46 -10.97
CA LEU A 8 -34.03 -7.87 -10.58
C LEU A 8 -34.94 -8.04 -9.34
N PRO A 9 -35.35 -9.29 -9.00
CA PRO A 9 -36.35 -9.55 -7.96
C PRO A 9 -36.07 -8.91 -6.60
N THR A 10 -34.80 -8.65 -6.29
CA THR A 10 -34.41 -7.93 -5.08
C THR A 10 -33.49 -6.74 -5.40
N PRO A 11 -33.49 -5.69 -4.55
CA PRO A 11 -32.54 -4.59 -4.67
C PRO A 11 -31.07 -5.06 -4.62
N ARG A 12 -30.77 -6.08 -3.79
CA ARG A 12 -29.44 -6.67 -3.70
C ARG A 12 -29.00 -7.29 -5.02
N LEU A 13 -29.85 -8.09 -5.67
CA LEU A 13 -29.55 -8.68 -6.97
C LEU A 13 -29.34 -7.60 -8.04
N THR A 14 -30.16 -6.54 -8.01
CA THR A 14 -30.00 -5.39 -8.91
C THR A 14 -28.63 -4.73 -8.73
N LEU A 15 -28.20 -4.51 -7.48
CA LEU A 15 -26.87 -3.97 -7.16
C LEU A 15 -25.74 -4.90 -7.63
N GLU A 16 -25.83 -6.19 -7.34
CA GLU A 16 -24.81 -7.18 -7.75
C GLU A 16 -24.68 -7.25 -9.28
N ASN A 17 -25.80 -7.18 -10.01
CA ASN A 17 -25.81 -7.13 -11.47
C ASN A 17 -25.19 -5.83 -12.00
N PHE A 18 -25.50 -4.68 -11.39
CA PHE A 18 -24.87 -3.41 -11.74
C PHE A 18 -23.35 -3.45 -11.52
N LEU A 19 -22.88 -3.92 -10.36
CA LEU A 19 -21.45 -4.05 -10.08
C LEU A 19 -20.76 -5.02 -11.04
N ARG A 20 -21.44 -6.10 -11.46
CA ARG A 20 -20.92 -7.03 -12.48
C ARG A 20 -20.80 -6.35 -13.84
N ALA A 21 -21.77 -5.54 -14.24
CA ALA A 21 -21.70 -4.77 -15.48
C ALA A 21 -20.55 -3.74 -15.44
N LEU A 22 -20.41 -3.02 -14.31
CA LEU A 22 -19.34 -2.04 -14.12
C LEU A 22 -17.95 -2.67 -14.21
N ARG A 23 -17.75 -3.87 -13.63
CA ARG A 23 -16.48 -4.62 -13.74
C ARG A 23 -16.08 -5.03 -15.16
N ARG A 24 -17.00 -4.98 -16.13
CA ARG A 24 -16.72 -5.27 -17.55
C ARG A 24 -16.31 -4.03 -18.34
N VAL A 25 -16.51 -2.84 -17.78
CA VAL A 25 -16.10 -1.58 -18.39
C VAL A 25 -14.57 -1.51 -18.35
N LYS A 26 -13.95 -1.23 -19.49
CA LYS A 26 -12.48 -1.13 -19.58
C LYS A 26 -12.02 0.20 -18.99
N PRO A 27 -10.85 0.24 -18.32
CA PRO A 27 -10.23 1.51 -17.94
C PRO A 27 -10.12 2.49 -19.12
N GLY A 28 -10.27 3.78 -18.83
CA GLY A 28 -10.26 4.87 -19.80
C GLY A 28 -11.60 5.11 -20.51
N GLN A 29 -12.62 4.27 -20.29
CA GLN A 29 -13.94 4.49 -20.88
C GLN A 29 -14.73 5.53 -20.08
N THR A 30 -15.37 6.46 -20.80
CA THR A 30 -16.37 7.37 -20.23
C THR A 30 -17.71 6.66 -20.14
N ILE A 31 -18.29 6.61 -18.93
CA ILE A 31 -19.65 6.12 -18.71
C ILE A 31 -20.51 7.23 -18.10
N THR A 32 -21.79 7.24 -18.47
CA THR A 32 -22.79 8.11 -17.82
C THR A 32 -23.49 7.33 -16.70
N LEU A 33 -23.41 7.86 -15.48
CA LEU A 33 -24.19 7.41 -14.33
C LEU A 33 -25.33 8.38 -14.08
N THR A 34 -26.56 7.88 -14.13
CA THR A 34 -27.75 8.63 -13.73
C THR A 34 -28.04 8.35 -12.27
N ILE A 35 -28.06 9.39 -11.44
CA ILE A 35 -28.37 9.30 -10.01
C ILE A 35 -29.68 10.04 -9.77
N ARG A 36 -30.65 9.36 -9.15
CA ARG A 36 -31.89 9.99 -8.67
C ARG A 36 -31.78 10.28 -7.18
N ARG A 37 -31.83 11.56 -6.79
CA ARG A 37 -31.79 11.99 -5.38
C ARG A 37 -32.90 13.01 -5.15
N LYS A 38 -33.73 12.79 -4.12
CA LYS A 38 -34.89 13.65 -3.78
C LYS A 38 -35.79 13.95 -4.99
N GLY A 39 -36.05 12.93 -5.82
CA GLY A 39 -36.90 13.05 -7.01
C GLY A 39 -36.24 13.71 -8.23
N LYS A 40 -35.06 14.31 -8.10
CA LYS A 40 -34.32 14.89 -9.22
C LYS A 40 -33.30 13.89 -9.79
N GLU A 41 -33.26 13.77 -11.11
CA GLU A 41 -32.24 13.00 -11.82
C GLU A 41 -31.08 13.90 -12.24
N SER A 42 -29.86 13.39 -12.04
CA SER A 42 -28.62 14.04 -12.46
C SER A 42 -27.75 13.03 -13.19
N ASN A 43 -27.20 13.44 -14.34
CA ASN A 43 -26.26 12.63 -15.12
C ASN A 43 -24.82 13.04 -14.81
N TYR A 44 -23.98 12.05 -14.51
CA TYR A 44 -22.55 12.23 -14.26
C TYR A 44 -21.76 11.45 -15.29
N GLN A 45 -20.94 12.14 -16.06
CA GLN A 45 -19.93 11.48 -16.89
C GLN A 45 -18.71 11.19 -16.02
N ILE A 46 -18.33 9.93 -15.95
CA ILE A 46 -17.15 9.49 -15.22
C ILE A 46 -16.23 8.74 -16.17
N VAL A 47 -14.93 9.01 -16.07
CA VAL A 47 -13.89 8.22 -16.74
C VAL A 47 -13.51 7.09 -15.80
N THR A 48 -13.56 5.87 -16.29
CA THR A 48 -13.17 4.70 -15.50
C THR A 48 -11.65 4.60 -15.41
N GLU A 49 -11.15 4.16 -14.27
CA GLU A 49 -9.74 3.93 -14.03
C GLU A 49 -9.48 2.44 -13.80
N PRO A 50 -8.22 1.97 -13.90
CA PRO A 50 -7.86 0.64 -13.46
C PRO A 50 -8.31 0.39 -12.02
N ALA A 51 -8.70 -0.85 -11.73
CA ALA A 51 -8.95 -1.24 -10.36
C ALA A 51 -7.68 -0.99 -9.52
N PRO A 52 -7.81 -0.51 -8.27
CA PRO A 52 -6.66 -0.36 -7.39
C PRO A 52 -5.93 -1.69 -7.22
N LEU A 53 -4.60 -1.66 -7.21
CA LEU A 53 -3.78 -2.84 -6.94
C LEU A 53 -4.18 -3.49 -5.62
N GLN A 54 -4.29 -4.82 -5.65
CA GLN A 54 -4.46 -5.61 -4.44
C GLN A 54 -3.11 -5.74 -3.70
N PRO A 55 -3.13 -5.97 -2.37
CA PRO A 55 -1.91 -6.20 -1.60
C PRO A 55 -0.98 -7.30 -2.16
N PHE A 56 -1.55 -8.30 -2.84
CA PHE A 56 -0.77 -9.39 -3.42
C PHE A 56 -0.13 -9.04 -4.78
N GLU A 57 -0.66 -8.04 -5.48
CA GLU A 57 -0.16 -7.53 -6.76
C GLU A 57 0.86 -6.41 -6.57
N ALA A 58 0.89 -5.79 -5.39
CA ALA A 58 1.78 -4.70 -5.06
C ALA A 58 3.26 -5.11 -5.21
N PRO A 59 4.10 -4.28 -5.84
CA PRO A 59 5.55 -4.51 -5.90
C PRO A 59 6.15 -4.78 -4.52
N ARG A 60 7.10 -5.71 -4.47
CA ARG A 60 7.73 -6.19 -3.23
C ARG A 60 9.24 -6.04 -3.30
N TYR A 61 9.81 -5.76 -2.15
CA TYR A 61 11.25 -5.77 -1.93
C TYR A 61 11.57 -6.55 -0.67
N TYR A 62 12.64 -7.32 -0.74
CA TYR A 62 13.15 -8.12 0.35
C TYR A 62 14.61 -7.77 0.58
N ASN A 63 14.88 -7.16 1.73
CA ASN A 63 16.23 -6.92 2.21
C ASN A 63 16.66 -8.11 3.08
N LYS A 64 17.47 -8.99 2.50
CA LYS A 64 17.97 -10.19 3.17
C LYS A 64 18.90 -9.89 4.35
N ASP A 65 19.64 -8.79 4.30
CA ASP A 65 20.67 -8.47 5.29
C ASP A 65 20.04 -7.95 6.59
N LEU A 66 18.95 -7.20 6.49
CA LEU A 66 18.13 -6.77 7.62
C LEU A 66 17.05 -7.79 8.00
N GLY A 67 16.67 -8.69 7.10
CA GLY A 67 15.54 -9.59 7.28
C GLY A 67 14.20 -8.88 7.19
N LEU A 68 14.07 -7.93 6.25
CA LEU A 68 12.91 -7.06 6.09
C LEU A 68 12.22 -7.31 4.75
N ALA A 69 10.92 -7.54 4.76
CA ALA A 69 10.11 -7.58 3.55
C ALA A 69 9.05 -6.47 3.57
N VAL A 70 9.08 -5.64 2.53
CA VAL A 70 8.18 -4.51 2.34
C VAL A 70 7.50 -4.59 0.97
N ARG A 71 6.33 -4.00 0.86
CA ARG A 71 5.61 -3.83 -0.40
C ARG A 71 5.04 -2.43 -0.51
N ASP A 72 4.69 -2.01 -1.71
CA ASP A 72 4.00 -0.74 -1.90
C ASP A 72 2.71 -0.66 -1.08
N LEU A 73 2.46 0.53 -0.54
CA LEU A 73 1.23 0.87 0.16
C LEU A 73 0.09 1.06 -0.84
N VAL A 74 -0.91 0.19 -0.81
CA VAL A 74 -2.08 0.27 -1.71
C VAL A 74 -3.28 0.93 -1.03
N MET A 75 -4.30 1.27 -1.81
CA MET A 75 -5.50 1.96 -1.31
C MET A 75 -6.22 1.18 -0.21
N LEU A 76 -6.27 -0.15 -0.33
CA LEU A 76 -6.91 -1.01 0.68
C LEU A 76 -6.19 -0.95 2.03
N ASP A 77 -4.86 -0.85 2.05
CA ASP A 77 -4.10 -0.70 3.30
C ASP A 77 -4.46 0.59 4.00
N LYS A 78 -4.49 1.71 3.25
CA LYS A 78 -4.79 3.05 3.78
C LYS A 78 -6.15 3.12 4.47
N GLN A 79 -7.12 2.34 4.00
CA GLN A 79 -8.45 2.27 4.62
C GLN A 79 -8.44 1.53 5.97
N GLY A 80 -7.52 0.57 6.15
CA GLY A 80 -7.35 -0.18 7.39
C GLY A 80 -6.38 0.43 8.39
N LEU A 81 -5.59 1.44 7.99
CA LEU A 81 -4.62 2.07 8.88
C LEU A 81 -5.31 2.90 9.98
N PRO A 82 -4.94 2.73 11.26
CA PRO A 82 -5.35 3.62 12.33
C PRO A 82 -4.66 4.98 12.19
N GLY A 83 -5.29 6.04 12.73
CA GLY A 83 -4.81 7.41 12.62
C GLY A 83 -5.25 8.11 11.32
N ARG A 84 -5.61 9.39 11.40
CA ARG A 84 -6.04 10.18 10.24
C ARG A 84 -5.30 11.52 10.20
N PRO A 85 -4.80 11.96 9.02
CA PRO A 85 -4.84 11.25 7.74
C PRO A 85 -3.75 10.15 7.63
N PRO A 86 -4.03 9.01 6.95
CA PRO A 86 -3.01 8.01 6.66
C PRO A 86 -1.98 8.56 5.65
N PRO A 87 -0.75 8.01 5.62
CA PRO A 87 0.26 8.43 4.67
C PRO A 87 -0.20 8.20 3.23
N SER A 88 0.11 9.17 2.37
CA SER A 88 -0.23 9.12 0.95
C SER A 88 0.63 8.13 0.15
N SER A 89 1.82 7.81 0.65
CA SER A 89 2.83 6.99 -0.03
C SER A 89 3.78 6.34 0.99
N GLY A 90 4.63 5.42 0.53
CA GLY A 90 5.56 4.64 1.36
C GLY A 90 5.45 3.14 1.13
N GLY A 91 6.13 2.36 1.97
CA GLY A 91 6.11 0.90 1.92
C GLY A 91 5.60 0.30 3.22
N ILE A 92 4.69 -0.67 3.14
CA ILE A 92 4.21 -1.42 4.30
C ILE A 92 5.05 -2.66 4.53
N VAL A 93 5.51 -2.85 5.75
CA VAL A 93 6.21 -4.05 6.22
C VAL A 93 5.20 -5.17 6.29
N PHE A 94 5.41 -6.24 5.53
CA PHE A 94 4.51 -7.40 5.53
C PHE A 94 5.16 -8.64 6.17
N MET A 95 6.48 -8.64 6.32
CA MET A 95 7.20 -9.71 7.00
C MET A 95 8.52 -9.20 7.57
N VAL A 96 8.87 -9.71 8.75
CA VAL A 96 10.19 -9.52 9.37
C VAL A 96 10.71 -10.90 9.75
N ILE A 97 11.93 -11.21 9.35
CA ILE A 97 12.54 -12.52 9.60
C ILE A 97 13.12 -12.55 11.02
N PRO A 98 12.76 -13.56 11.83
CA PRO A 98 13.33 -13.72 13.16
C PRO A 98 14.86 -13.81 13.15
N LYS A 99 15.48 -13.33 14.23
CA LYS A 99 16.95 -13.36 14.46
C LYS A 99 17.79 -12.53 13.47
N LEU A 100 17.17 -11.78 12.57
CA LEU A 100 17.85 -10.79 11.72
C LEU A 100 17.64 -9.38 12.28
N PRO A 101 18.46 -8.38 11.87
CA PRO A 101 18.50 -7.07 12.51
C PRO A 101 17.18 -6.33 12.66
N ALA A 102 16.26 -6.46 11.70
CA ALA A 102 14.95 -5.82 11.77
C ALA A 102 14.03 -6.45 12.83
N ALA A 103 14.29 -7.70 13.25
CA ALA A 103 13.48 -8.41 14.22
C ALA A 103 13.44 -7.69 15.58
N GLY A 104 12.23 -7.52 16.12
CA GLY A 104 11.99 -6.81 17.38
C GLY A 104 12.15 -5.29 17.29
N ARG A 105 12.49 -4.75 16.11
CA ARG A 105 12.56 -3.30 15.84
C ARG A 105 11.41 -2.86 14.94
N LEU A 106 11.30 -3.51 13.79
CA LEU A 106 10.20 -3.37 12.85
C LEU A 106 9.22 -4.54 13.03
N ILE A 107 7.95 -4.31 12.71
CA ILE A 107 6.89 -5.32 12.77
C ILE A 107 6.02 -5.26 11.51
N ALA A 108 5.34 -6.37 11.22
CA ALA A 108 4.34 -6.38 10.16
C ALA A 108 3.23 -5.36 10.47
N GLY A 109 2.84 -4.59 9.46
CA GLY A 109 1.88 -3.49 9.58
C GLY A 109 2.52 -2.10 9.72
N ASP A 110 3.83 -2.00 10.01
CA ASP A 110 4.53 -0.72 9.97
C ASP A 110 4.51 -0.15 8.54
N VAL A 111 4.22 1.15 8.41
CA VAL A 111 4.35 1.86 7.13
C VAL A 111 5.59 2.74 7.16
N VAL A 112 6.61 2.37 6.40
CA VAL A 112 7.85 3.13 6.24
C VAL A 112 7.61 4.33 5.34
N THR A 113 7.83 5.52 5.88
CA THR A 113 7.69 6.80 5.15
C THR A 113 9.02 7.54 5.00
N MET A 114 10.03 7.19 5.80
CA MET A 114 11.36 7.81 5.73
C MET A 114 12.45 6.82 6.14
N ILE A 115 13.63 6.94 5.54
CA ILE A 115 14.84 6.20 5.89
C ILE A 115 16.03 7.17 5.90
N ASN A 116 16.75 7.28 7.02
CA ASN A 116 17.87 8.22 7.22
C ASN A 116 17.54 9.64 6.74
N ASN A 117 16.40 10.17 7.19
CA ASN A 117 15.87 11.50 6.81
C ASN A 117 15.51 11.67 5.32
N LYS A 118 15.49 10.58 4.52
CA LYS A 118 15.03 10.60 3.13
C LYS A 118 13.62 10.05 3.04
N ALA A 119 12.68 10.88 2.60
CA ALA A 119 11.31 10.43 2.37
C ALA A 119 11.28 9.36 1.27
N VAL A 120 10.51 8.31 1.49
CA VAL A 120 10.34 7.21 0.53
C VAL A 120 8.87 7.11 0.15
N GLN A 121 8.60 7.11 -1.15
CA GLN A 121 7.23 7.10 -1.68
C GLN A 121 6.82 5.74 -2.25
N SER A 122 7.78 4.85 -2.48
CA SER A 122 7.57 3.53 -3.04
C SER A 122 8.58 2.53 -2.48
N VAL A 123 8.31 1.26 -2.70
CA VAL A 123 9.18 0.14 -2.37
C VAL A 123 10.48 0.19 -3.16
N GLU A 124 10.45 0.69 -4.40
CA GLU A 124 11.67 0.91 -5.20
C GLU A 124 12.54 2.01 -4.59
N ALA A 125 11.93 3.10 -4.10
CA ALA A 125 12.67 4.13 -3.38
C ALA A 125 13.29 3.57 -2.08
N ILE A 126 12.57 2.71 -1.36
CA ILE A 126 13.10 2.00 -0.18
C ILE A 126 14.31 1.15 -0.56
N LYS A 127 14.21 0.36 -1.63
CA LYS A 127 15.30 -0.48 -2.13
C LYS A 127 16.54 0.35 -2.46
N VAL A 128 16.39 1.39 -3.26
CA VAL A 128 17.49 2.28 -3.68
C VAL A 128 18.18 2.91 -2.47
N VAL A 129 17.44 3.27 -1.42
CA VAL A 129 18.00 3.83 -0.19
C VAL A 129 18.65 2.76 0.70
N LEU A 130 18.06 1.57 0.84
CA LEU A 130 18.52 0.53 1.77
C LEU A 130 19.67 -0.32 1.25
N ASP A 131 19.66 -0.73 -0.02
CA ASP A 131 20.68 -1.62 -0.61
C ASP A 131 22.14 -1.16 -0.37
N PRO A 132 22.49 0.14 -0.44
CA PRO A 132 23.86 0.57 -0.17
C PRO A 132 24.22 0.59 1.32
N ILE A 133 23.27 0.81 2.23
CA ILE A 133 23.53 1.07 3.65
C ILE A 133 23.25 -0.12 4.58
N SER A 134 22.63 -1.18 4.07
CA SER A 134 22.26 -2.38 4.85
C SER A 134 23.25 -3.54 4.71
N ARG A 135 24.30 -3.38 3.90
CA ARG A 135 25.26 -4.44 3.60
C ARG A 135 25.97 -4.92 4.87
N PRO A 136 26.36 -6.20 4.95
CA PRO A 136 27.16 -6.71 6.05
C PRO A 136 28.45 -5.90 6.24
N GLY A 137 28.71 -5.46 7.47
CA GLY A 137 29.84 -4.59 7.79
C GLY A 137 29.54 -3.09 7.70
N ALA A 138 28.34 -2.69 7.25
CA ALA A 138 27.89 -1.32 7.44
C ALA A 138 27.75 -1.03 8.95
N LEU A 139 28.52 -0.06 9.44
CA LEU A 139 28.57 0.27 10.87
C LEU A 139 27.53 1.30 11.29
N MET A 140 26.94 2.02 10.32
CA MET A 140 26.00 3.09 10.61
C MET A 140 24.60 2.53 10.88
N PRO A 141 23.95 2.90 12.00
CA PRO A 141 22.56 2.59 12.22
C PRO A 141 21.66 3.20 11.12
N ILE A 142 20.58 2.50 10.81
CA ILE A 142 19.57 2.92 9.86
C ILE A 142 18.34 3.36 10.64
N ASP A 143 17.98 4.63 10.50
CA ASP A 143 16.82 5.24 11.11
C ASP A 143 15.62 5.18 10.16
N PHE A 144 14.57 4.48 10.58
CA PHE A 144 13.28 4.44 9.91
C PHE A 144 12.32 5.38 10.61
N LEU A 145 11.55 6.16 9.86
CA LEU A 145 10.31 6.73 10.35
C LEU A 145 9.16 5.86 9.85
N VAL A 146 8.41 5.30 10.79
CA VAL A 146 7.29 4.41 10.49
C VAL A 146 5.99 4.94 11.09
N LEU A 147 4.87 4.79 10.39
CA LEU A 147 3.57 4.84 11.02
C LEU A 147 3.28 3.48 11.66
N ARG A 148 3.08 3.49 12.98
CA ARG A 148 2.69 2.31 13.77
C ARG A 148 1.54 2.69 14.70
N ASN A 149 0.43 1.96 14.62
CA ASN A 149 -0.76 2.21 15.43
C ASN A 149 -1.24 3.68 15.37
N GLY A 150 -1.13 4.31 14.20
CA GLY A 150 -1.56 5.69 13.96
C GLY A 150 -0.59 6.77 14.41
N ASN A 151 0.58 6.42 14.94
CA ASN A 151 1.60 7.36 15.37
C ASN A 151 2.90 7.15 14.60
N TYR A 152 3.58 8.25 14.27
CA TYR A 152 4.92 8.18 13.71
C TYR A 152 5.93 7.82 14.80
N GLN A 153 6.73 6.80 14.55
CA GLN A 153 7.77 6.31 15.44
C GLN A 153 9.09 6.25 14.70
N LYS A 154 10.15 6.75 15.34
CA LYS A 154 11.51 6.54 14.87
C LYS A 154 11.99 5.16 15.36
N VAL A 155 12.41 4.30 14.43
CA VAL A 155 12.90 2.96 14.70
C VAL A 155 14.31 2.84 14.13
N THR A 156 15.28 2.51 14.98
CA THR A 156 16.68 2.35 14.55
C THR A 156 17.03 0.87 14.46
N VAL A 157 17.62 0.48 13.32
CA VAL A 157 18.10 -0.88 13.02
C VAL A 157 19.59 -0.82 12.67
N THR A 158 20.40 -1.65 13.32
CA THR A 158 21.83 -1.73 13.04
C THR A 158 22.11 -2.88 12.06
N PRO A 159 22.79 -2.65 10.93
CA PRO A 159 23.14 -3.72 9.98
C PRO A 159 23.96 -4.85 10.62
N PRO A 160 23.96 -6.05 10.04
CA PRO A 160 24.72 -7.16 10.59
C PRO A 160 26.24 -6.89 10.48
N PRO A 161 27.05 -7.36 11.45
CA PRO A 161 28.50 -7.24 11.36
C PRO A 161 29.03 -7.98 10.13
N GLN A 162 30.19 -7.54 9.62
CA GLN A 162 30.85 -8.25 8.51
C GLN A 162 31.20 -9.67 8.97
N ARG A 163 30.74 -10.69 8.24
CA ARG A 163 31.18 -12.06 8.51
C ARG A 163 32.67 -12.14 8.19
N ARG A 164 33.50 -12.46 9.18
CA ARG A 164 34.90 -12.80 8.92
C ARG A 164 34.92 -14.12 8.12
N PRO A 165 35.71 -14.24 7.05
CA PRO A 165 35.95 -15.55 6.45
C PRO A 165 36.60 -16.44 7.50
N GLY A 166 36.01 -17.62 7.72
CA GLY A 166 36.58 -18.67 8.54
C GLY A 166 37.66 -19.44 7.81
#